data_AF-A0A0V1GNV5-F1
#
_entry.id   AF-A0A0V1GNV5-F1
#
_cell.length_a   1.000
_cell.length_b   1.000
_cell.length_c   1.000
_cell.angle_alpha   90.00
_cell.angle_beta   90.00
_cell.angle_gamma   90.00
#
_symmetry.space_group_name_H-M   'P 1'
#
loop_
_entity.id
_entity.type
_entity.pdbx_description
1 polymer ?
#
loop_
_entity_poly.entity_id
_entity_poly.type
_entity_poly.pdbx_seq_one_letter_code
_entity_poly.pdbx_strand_id
1 'polypeptide(L)'
;FWILRGRSAVKRVLRKCGIFRRVAVRPFKQRIGDLIASRVNPAGPFSNVGMDFAGPLLIRGGGSKHGSKRAYICLFTCMVDELYTWNLSLTRR
;
A
#
# COMPACT_ATOMS: atom_id res chain seq x y z
N PHE A 1 -36.60 38.12 13.63
CA PHE A 1 -37.14 36.77 13.91
C PHE A 1 -36.35 36.12 15.04
N TRP A 2 -37.03 35.56 16.06
CA TRP A 2 -36.40 34.77 17.13
C TRP A 2 -36.92 33.33 17.06
N ILE A 3 -36.10 32.44 16.47
CA ILE A 3 -36.49 31.04 16.26
C ILE A 3 -36.07 30.24 17.50
N LEU A 4 -37.06 29.80 18.27
CA LEU A 4 -36.86 28.85 19.36
C LEU A 4 -36.18 27.58 18.81
N ARG A 5 -35.09 27.14 19.45
CA ARG A 5 -34.27 25.98 19.01
C ARG A 5 -33.62 26.11 17.62
N GLY A 6 -33.35 27.32 17.14
CA GLY A 6 -32.72 27.55 15.83
C GLY A 6 -31.44 26.72 15.57
N ARG A 7 -30.56 26.55 16.56
CA ARG A 7 -29.35 25.71 16.43
C ARG A 7 -29.68 24.26 16.07
N SER A 8 -30.74 23.69 16.64
CA SER A 8 -31.16 22.32 16.37
C SER A 8 -31.72 22.17 14.96
N ALA A 9 -32.47 23.17 14.47
CA ALA A 9 -32.98 23.21 13.10
C ALA A 9 -31.83 23.27 12.09
N VAL A 10 -30.85 24.15 12.31
CA VAL A 10 -29.64 24.26 11.45
C VAL A 10 -28.87 22.94 11.43
N LYS A 11 -28.60 22.32 12.59
CA LYS A 11 -27.94 21.01 12.66
C LYS A 11 -28.71 19.90 11.94
N ARG A 12 -30.06 20.00 11.84
CA ARG A 12 -30.89 19.03 11.12
C ARG A 12 -30.73 19.17 9.61
N VAL A 13 -30.71 20.41 9.11
CA VAL A 13 -30.49 20.71 7.69
C VAL A 13 -29.07 20.31 7.27
N LEU A 14 -28.06 20.69 8.05
CA LEU A 14 -26.66 20.35 7.75
C LEU A 14 -26.39 18.84 7.73
N ARG A 15 -27.05 18.05 8.60
CA ARG A 15 -26.95 16.58 8.58
C ARG A 15 -27.56 15.93 7.33
N LYS A 16 -28.57 16.55 6.72
CA LYS A 16 -29.18 16.08 5.47
C LYS A 16 -28.42 16.54 4.23
N CYS A 17 -27.63 17.60 4.34
CA CYS A 17 -26.84 18.12 3.23
C CYS A 17 -25.67 17.19 2.89
N GLY A 18 -25.66 16.65 1.66
CA GLY A 18 -24.59 15.76 1.18
C GLY A 18 -23.22 16.44 1.10
N ILE A 19 -23.17 17.73 0.78
CA ILE A 19 -21.93 18.52 0.73
C ILE A 19 -21.33 18.64 2.12
N PHE A 20 -22.12 19.08 3.10
CA PHE A 20 -21.67 19.20 4.48
C PHE A 20 -21.24 17.83 5.04
N ARG A 21 -21.97 16.76 4.72
CA ARG A 21 -21.60 15.42 5.12
C ARG A 21 -20.22 15.04 4.58
N ARG A 22 -19.93 15.29 3.31
CA ARG A 22 -18.63 15.01 2.67
C ARG A 22 -17.49 15.81 3.30
N VAL A 23 -17.68 17.11 3.51
CA VAL A 23 -16.65 18.00 4.10
C VAL A 23 -16.43 17.72 5.59
N ALA A 24 -17.49 17.34 6.31
CA ALA A 24 -17.41 17.04 7.74
C ALA A 24 -17.00 15.59 8.05
N VAL A 25 -16.77 14.73 7.03
CA VAL A 25 -16.24 13.38 7.26
C VAL A 25 -14.85 13.50 7.87
N ARG A 26 -14.61 12.76 8.96
CA ARG A 26 -13.27 12.66 9.54
C ARG A 26 -12.36 11.89 8.57
N PRO A 27 -11.10 12.32 8.38
CA PRO A 27 -10.16 11.58 7.55
C PRO A 27 -10.09 10.12 8.01
N PHE A 28 -10.05 9.21 7.04
CA PHE A 28 -9.95 7.79 7.32
C PHE A 28 -8.69 7.54 8.17
N LYS A 29 -8.88 6.98 9.36
CA LYS A 29 -7.76 6.49 10.17
C LYS A 29 -7.44 5.09 9.69
N GLN A 30 -6.33 4.93 8.98
CA GLN A 30 -5.81 3.63 8.62
C GLN A 30 -5.50 2.85 9.90
N ARG A 31 -6.31 1.82 10.18
CA ARG A 31 -5.99 0.83 11.20
C ARG A 31 -4.94 -0.10 10.60
N ILE A 32 -3.71 0.00 11.07
CA ILE A 32 -2.66 -0.96 10.73
C ILE A 32 -2.99 -2.25 11.49
N GLY A 33 -3.18 -3.35 10.77
CA GLY A 33 -3.29 -4.69 11.38
C GLY A 33 -1.93 -5.17 11.89
N ASP A 34 -1.91 -6.31 12.59
CA ASP A 34 -0.66 -6.87 13.08
C ASP A 34 0.32 -7.13 11.92
N LEU A 35 1.56 -6.67 12.07
CA LEU A 35 2.60 -6.92 11.08
C LEU A 35 2.98 -8.40 11.09
N ILE A 36 3.09 -8.99 9.90
CA ILE A 36 3.52 -10.38 9.74
C ILE A 36 4.95 -10.52 10.26
N ALA A 37 5.23 -11.58 11.02
CA ALA A 37 6.53 -11.84 11.65
C ALA A 37 7.72 -11.80 10.67
N SER A 38 7.50 -12.12 9.39
CA SER A 38 8.50 -12.01 8.32
C SER A 38 9.04 -10.60 8.08
N ARG A 39 8.35 -9.56 8.57
CA ARG A 39 8.77 -8.15 8.52
C ARG A 39 9.37 -7.62 9.83
N VAL A 40 9.30 -8.39 10.91
CA VAL A 40 9.62 -7.92 12.27
C VAL A 40 10.76 -8.73 12.88
N ASN A 41 10.96 -9.98 12.43
CA ASN A 41 12.01 -10.83 12.95
C ASN A 41 13.23 -10.83 12.01
N PRO A 42 14.45 -10.60 12.51
CA PRO A 42 15.67 -10.72 11.72
C PRO A 42 15.80 -12.15 11.19
N ALA A 43 16.16 -12.27 9.92
CA ALA A 43 16.31 -13.54 9.24
C ALA A 43 17.49 -13.48 8.25
N GLY A 44 18.03 -14.65 7.89
CA GLY A 44 19.18 -14.71 6.97
C GLY A 44 18.82 -14.28 5.55
N PRO A 45 19.80 -13.89 4.70
CA PRO A 45 19.52 -13.52 3.31
C PRO A 45 18.75 -14.63 2.59
N PHE A 46 17.75 -14.26 1.79
CA PHE A 46 16.83 -15.16 1.07
C PHE A 46 15.94 -16.07 1.94
N SER A 47 15.87 -15.88 3.25
CA SER A 47 14.95 -16.65 4.09
C SER A 47 13.48 -16.29 3.82
N ASN A 48 13.22 -15.02 3.50
CA ASN A 48 11.90 -14.47 3.20
C ASN A 48 11.93 -13.87 1.80
N VAL A 49 11.40 -14.59 0.81
CA VAL A 49 11.32 -14.13 -0.58
C VAL A 49 9.87 -13.81 -0.94
N GLY A 50 9.65 -12.59 -1.43
CA GLY A 50 8.41 -12.18 -2.09
C GLY A 50 8.48 -12.53 -3.58
N MET A 51 7.36 -13.01 -4.11
CA MET A 51 7.17 -13.27 -5.54
C MET A 51 6.04 -12.37 -6.01
N ASP A 52 6.32 -11.53 -7.00
CA ASP A 52 5.33 -10.65 -7.62
C ASP A 52 5.30 -10.87 -9.14
N PHE A 53 4.15 -10.69 -9.76
CA PHE A 53 3.96 -10.86 -11.19
C PHE A 53 3.44 -9.56 -11.80
N ALA A 54 4.22 -8.96 -12.70
CA ALA A 54 3.68 -7.95 -13.59
C ALA A 54 2.86 -8.64 -14.69
N GLY A 55 1.66 -8.12 -14.94
CA GLY A 55 0.65 -8.70 -15.83
C GLY A 55 1.08 -8.91 -17.30
N PRO A 56 0.16 -9.37 -18.17
CA PRO A 56 0.51 -9.83 -19.50
C PRO A 56 1.01 -8.68 -20.37
N LEU A 57 2.32 -8.59 -20.55
CA LEU A 57 2.99 -7.71 -21.49
C LEU A 57 2.91 -8.32 -22.89
N LEU A 58 2.56 -7.50 -23.88
CA LEU A 58 2.58 -7.90 -25.28
C LEU A 58 3.98 -7.67 -25.84
N ILE A 59 4.77 -8.74 -25.96
CA ILE A 59 6.09 -8.70 -26.57
C ILE A 59 5.94 -8.86 -28.08
N ARG A 60 6.54 -7.95 -28.85
CA ARG A 60 6.58 -8.04 -30.31
C ARG A 60 7.43 -9.26 -30.71
N GLY A 61 6.83 -10.23 -31.38
CA GLY A 61 7.57 -11.34 -31.98
C GLY A 61 8.57 -10.81 -33.01
N GLY A 62 9.75 -11.43 -33.06
CA GLY A 62 10.80 -11.10 -34.03
C GLY A 62 10.34 -11.40 -35.46
N GLY A 63 9.61 -10.47 -36.06
CA GLY A 63 9.10 -10.56 -37.43
C GLY A 63 7.62 -10.28 -37.52
N SER A 64 7.24 -9.38 -38.44
CA SER A 64 5.88 -8.90 -38.72
C SER A 64 4.83 -9.99 -39.01
N LYS A 65 5.24 -11.27 -39.09
CA LYS A 65 4.40 -12.43 -39.40
C LYS A 65 3.96 -13.24 -38.17
N HIS A 66 4.59 -13.01 -37.01
CA HIS A 66 4.21 -13.66 -35.75
C HIS A 66 3.67 -12.58 -34.81
N GLY A 67 2.36 -12.64 -34.53
CA GLY A 67 1.65 -11.68 -33.68
C GLY A 67 2.28 -11.48 -32.30
N SER A 68 1.89 -10.41 -31.61
CA SER A 68 2.36 -10.13 -30.26
C SER A 68 2.10 -11.31 -29.32
N LYS A 69 3.12 -11.70 -28.56
CA LYS A 69 3.02 -12.78 -27.55
C LYS A 69 2.79 -12.17 -26.18
N ARG A 70 1.92 -12.80 -25.39
CA ARG A 70 1.75 -12.44 -23.97
C ARG A 70 2.92 -12.98 -23.16
N ALA A 71 3.51 -12.15 -22.33
CA ALA A 71 4.56 -12.51 -21.40
C ALA A 71 4.27 -11.91 -20.02
N TYR A 72 4.74 -12.56 -18.97
CA TYR A 72 4.62 -12.08 -17.60
C TYR A 72 6.03 -11.86 -17.06
N ILE A 73 6.22 -10.81 -16.27
CA ILE A 73 7.48 -10.60 -15.56
C ILE A 73 7.29 -11.13 -14.15
N CYS A 74 8.13 -12.07 -13.74
CA CYS A 74 8.21 -12.53 -12.37
C CYS A 74 9.33 -11.78 -11.64
N LEU A 75 8.97 -11.08 -10.57
CA LEU A 75 9.89 -10.37 -9.69
C LEU A 75 10.07 -11.16 -8.41
N PHE A 76 11.31 -11.50 -8.10
CA PHE A 76 11.68 -12.11 -6.82
C PHE A 76 12.37 -11.05 -5.98
N THR A 77 11.81 -10.72 -4.82
CA THR A 77 12.36 -9.71 -3.91
C THR A 77 12.68 -10.36 -2.57
N CYS A 78 13.89 -10.14 -2.06
CA CYS A 78 14.22 -10.55 -0.70
C CYS A 78 13.60 -9.52 0.26
N MET A 79 12.77 -9.97 1.21
CA MET A 79 12.11 -9.12 2.21
C MET A 79 12.93 -8.97 3.50
N VAL A 80 14.21 -9.33 3.44
CA VAL A 80 15.13 -9.24 4.57
C VAL A 80 15.81 -7.87 4.51
N ASP A 81 15.21 -6.91 5.20
CA ASP A 81 15.75 -5.58 5.38
C ASP A 81 16.27 -5.44 6.82
N GLU A 82 17.49 -5.91 7.08
CA GLU A 82 18.17 -5.55 8.33
C GLU A 82 19.72 -5.69 8.24
N LEU A 83 20.38 -4.53 8.12
CA LEU A 83 21.53 -4.19 8.99
C LEU A 83 22.88 -4.94 8.83
N TYR A 84 23.30 -5.34 7.62
CA TYR A 84 24.69 -5.79 7.38
C TYR A 84 25.77 -4.72 7.70
N THR A 85 25.39 -3.46 7.91
CA THR A 85 26.32 -2.34 8.11
C THR A 85 26.89 -2.21 9.53
N TRP A 86 26.27 -2.78 10.58
CA TRP A 86 26.74 -2.52 11.96
C TRP A 86 27.64 -3.58 12.58
N ASN A 87 27.82 -4.75 11.95
CA ASN A 87 28.67 -5.83 12.50
C ASN A 87 29.95 -6.13 11.72
N LEU A 88 30.24 -5.47 10.59
CA LEU A 88 31.50 -5.68 9.87
C LEU A 88 32.66 -4.73 10.29
N SER A 89 32.42 -3.77 11.19
CA SER A 89 33.44 -2.81 11.64
C SER A 89 34.10 -3.15 12.99
N LEU A 90 33.72 -4.23 13.68
CA LEU A 90 34.23 -4.55 15.03
C LEU A 90 35.03 -5.86 15.14
N THR A 91 35.32 -6.55 14.04
CA THR A 91 36.14 -7.80 14.05
C THR A 91 37.44 -7.72 13.24
N ARG A 92 37.91 -6.49 12.93
CA ARG A 92 39.31 -6.25 12.54
C ARG A 92 39.99 -5.37 13.60
N ARG A 93 40.35 -5.97 14.72
CA ARG A 93 41.54 -5.65 15.50
C ARG A 93 42.16 -6.96 15.99
#